data_AF-A0A0Q9QC79-F1
#
_entry.id   AF-A0A0Q9QC79-F1
#
_cell.length_a   1.000
_cell.length_b   1.000
_cell.length_c   1.000
_cell.angle_alpha   90.00
_cell.angle_beta   90.00
_cell.angle_gamma   90.00
#
_symmetry.space_group_name_H-M   'P 1'
#
loop_
_entity.id
_entity.type
_entity.pdbx_description
1 polymer ?
#
loop_
_entity_poly.entity_id
_entity_poly.type
_entity_poly.pdbx_seq_one_letter_code
_entity_poly.pdbx_strand_id
1 'polypeptide(L)'
;MHLRRSSESIQIESAVPRIEGVLANAKDFIDDLVDGFSSAMRLTVEHKVELQGLLSASSWHSRQIYRNTYVYFLFLAESTHPSIASKEDGFAELMTKLVREHSVKPFLSRTFDAELEQMYAFDVPLFLTRADETAAYCGTSRFDDYFTMPVMSDIYRKIDSIGEDAIDLHVDFLRRTYAAAHHLPLTASGERAAVRSIADTLASRAILGASDGSLTWMYSPPVDASSDKVAVTVLGPDLYSGMGGMLWFISEAAYALGDATLHALCEKVRSSVCMHLKQRAGFYRAGAMTGYQGLVWALAQDALRHGNHRDWMLWKRELCSESFFEGVVSCDVVDGLAGCVLQLLALHEMSADQDLLERAGELVRRVLAHSRIGASSGLYWEYAAMQRPLLGFGHGGAGIAFAINAYAGAIHDEVLQEKVVDIFNFEDQYFNEKMGLWPDLRIGPDRYTTSWCNGLAGHVQARLHCYGVLTSRQREITLMAAEKLMFYAAEGDNDSLCHGTLGTVEVLREAAIVLKDPRFSDVASDVIDCISQRGVFRSGWSTDQANPGVMVGISGYGMTKLRMLGVGARSPLTFMIAPRH
;
A
#
# COMPACT_ATOMS: atom_id res chain seq x y z
N MET A 1 41.39 -23.60 -46.30
CA MET A 1 40.76 -23.98 -45.01
C MET A 1 39.40 -23.31 -44.96
N HIS A 2 38.32 -24.05 -45.21
CA HIS A 2 36.96 -23.51 -45.16
C HIS A 2 36.39 -23.73 -43.76
N LEU A 3 36.23 -22.65 -42.99
CA LEU A 3 35.48 -22.69 -41.74
C LEU A 3 33.99 -22.79 -42.07
N ARG A 4 33.36 -23.87 -41.62
CA ARG A 4 31.92 -24.10 -41.77
C ARG A 4 31.26 -23.77 -40.43
N ARG A 5 30.34 -22.80 -40.41
CA ARG A 5 29.47 -22.58 -39.24
C ARG A 5 28.48 -23.74 -39.15
N SER A 6 28.57 -24.54 -38.10
CA SER A 6 27.50 -25.42 -37.65
C SER A 6 26.66 -24.68 -36.62
N SER A 7 25.33 -24.69 -36.79
CA SER A 7 24.42 -24.26 -35.74
C SER A 7 24.27 -25.41 -34.75
N GLU A 8 24.95 -25.34 -33.62
CA GLU A 8 24.66 -26.19 -32.47
C GLU A 8 23.60 -25.49 -31.61
N SER A 9 22.46 -26.14 -31.42
CA SER A 9 21.46 -25.68 -30.46
C SER A 9 21.87 -26.16 -29.07
N ILE A 10 22.41 -25.26 -28.25
CA ILE A 10 22.59 -25.53 -26.83
C ILE A 10 21.20 -25.47 -26.20
N GLN A 11 20.65 -26.62 -25.79
CA GLN A 11 19.48 -26.63 -24.91
C GLN A 11 19.94 -26.16 -23.53
N ILE A 12 19.68 -24.89 -23.24
CA ILE A 12 19.84 -24.33 -21.91
C ILE A 12 18.62 -24.80 -21.10
N GLU A 13 18.80 -25.80 -20.23
CA GLU A 13 17.73 -26.27 -19.33
C GLU A 13 17.29 -25.17 -18.34
N SER A 14 18.23 -24.29 -17.96
CA SER A 14 17.97 -23.16 -17.07
C SER A 14 18.99 -22.05 -17.32
N ALA A 15 18.53 -20.79 -17.31
CA ALA A 15 19.40 -19.61 -17.35
C ALA A 15 20.13 -19.37 -16.00
N VAL A 16 19.80 -20.14 -14.96
CA VAL A 16 20.39 -20.03 -13.63
C VAL A 16 21.66 -20.90 -13.53
N PRO A 17 22.82 -20.32 -13.16
CA PRO A 17 24.05 -21.09 -12.97
C PRO A 17 23.90 -22.20 -11.93
N ARG A 18 24.74 -23.24 -12.04
CA ARG A 18 24.82 -24.31 -11.04
C ARG A 18 26.18 -24.28 -10.33
N ILE A 19 26.16 -24.35 -9.00
CA ILE A 19 27.34 -24.55 -8.15
C ILE A 19 27.22 -25.96 -7.58
N GLU A 20 28.20 -26.82 -7.87
CA GLU A 20 28.20 -28.23 -7.44
C GLU A 20 26.92 -29.01 -7.84
N GLY A 21 26.34 -28.65 -8.99
CA GLY A 21 25.11 -29.25 -9.52
C GLY A 21 23.80 -28.64 -8.99
N VAL A 22 23.86 -27.80 -7.96
CA VAL A 22 22.70 -27.11 -7.37
C VAL A 22 22.51 -25.75 -8.03
N LEU A 23 21.27 -25.36 -8.32
CA LEU A 23 20.96 -24.03 -8.87
C LEU A 23 21.37 -22.95 -7.85
N ALA A 24 22.21 -22.01 -8.27
CA ALA A 24 22.65 -20.89 -7.44
C ALA A 24 21.54 -19.84 -7.38
N ASN A 25 20.97 -19.62 -6.20
CA ASN A 25 19.94 -18.60 -6.03
C ASN A 25 20.59 -17.21 -5.99
N ALA A 26 20.20 -16.33 -6.91
CA ALA A 26 20.75 -14.98 -7.00
C ALA A 26 20.58 -14.15 -5.70
N LYS A 27 19.59 -14.47 -4.85
CA LYS A 27 19.44 -13.84 -3.53
C LYS A 27 20.65 -14.04 -2.63
N ASP A 28 21.32 -15.19 -2.73
CA ASP A 28 22.49 -15.53 -1.91
C ASP A 28 23.75 -14.77 -2.34
N PHE A 29 23.71 -14.12 -3.52
CA PHE A 29 24.81 -13.36 -4.13
C PHE A 29 24.42 -11.90 -4.40
N ILE A 30 23.45 -11.36 -3.65
CA ILE A 30 22.92 -10.02 -3.91
C ILE A 30 23.98 -8.93 -3.76
N ASP A 31 24.91 -9.07 -2.81
CA ASP A 31 26.01 -8.12 -2.62
C ASP A 31 26.95 -8.12 -3.83
N ASP A 32 27.32 -9.29 -4.35
CA ASP A 32 28.14 -9.41 -5.56
C ASP A 32 27.45 -8.81 -6.79
N LEU A 33 26.14 -9.01 -6.92
CA LEU A 33 25.34 -8.42 -8.02
C LEU A 33 25.29 -6.89 -7.92
N VAL A 34 25.11 -6.36 -6.71
CA VAL A 34 25.09 -4.92 -6.45
C VAL A 34 26.46 -4.30 -6.71
N ASP A 35 27.53 -4.96 -6.28
CA ASP A 35 28.90 -4.48 -6.49
C ASP A 35 29.27 -4.49 -7.97
N GLY A 36 28.91 -5.56 -8.70
CA GLY A 36 29.10 -5.66 -10.14
C GLY A 36 28.31 -4.60 -10.91
N PHE A 37 27.03 -4.40 -10.57
CA PHE A 37 26.21 -3.35 -11.16
C PHE A 37 26.78 -1.95 -10.90
N SER A 38 27.10 -1.64 -9.65
CA SER A 38 27.61 -0.32 -9.26
C SER A 38 28.95 -0.03 -9.93
N SER A 39 29.83 -1.02 -10.00
CA SER A 39 31.12 -0.90 -10.69
C SER A 39 30.95 -0.65 -12.19
N ALA A 40 30.04 -1.38 -12.86
CA ALA A 40 29.76 -1.18 -14.27
C ALA A 40 29.17 0.22 -14.57
N MET A 41 28.31 0.74 -13.68
CA MET A 41 27.74 2.08 -13.81
C MET A 41 28.78 3.18 -13.58
N ARG A 42 29.65 3.05 -12.58
CA ARG A 42 30.74 4.01 -12.34
C ARG A 42 31.74 4.02 -13.50
N LEU A 43 32.09 2.85 -14.06
CA LEU A 43 32.90 2.75 -15.28
C LEU A 43 32.24 3.42 -16.49
N THR A 44 30.92 3.28 -16.62
CA THR A 44 30.16 3.96 -17.68
C THR A 44 30.27 5.48 -17.57
N VAL A 45 30.21 6.02 -16.35
CA VAL A 45 30.39 7.46 -16.09
C VAL A 45 31.82 7.91 -16.37
N GLU A 46 32.81 7.14 -15.90
CA GLU A 46 34.24 7.43 -16.09
C GLU A 46 34.62 7.47 -17.58
N HIS A 47 34.13 6.52 -18.37
CA HIS A 47 34.46 6.36 -19.79
C HIS A 47 33.34 6.83 -20.74
N LYS A 48 32.45 7.73 -20.30
CA LYS A 48 31.25 8.07 -21.06
C LYS A 48 31.51 8.58 -22.48
N VAL A 49 32.56 9.37 -22.69
CA VAL A 49 32.92 9.93 -24.00
C VAL A 49 33.38 8.82 -24.96
N GLU A 50 34.18 7.88 -24.46
CA GLU A 50 34.65 6.73 -25.23
C GLU A 50 33.47 5.82 -25.61
N LEU A 51 32.57 5.55 -24.66
CA LEU A 51 31.37 4.76 -24.89
C LEU A 51 30.45 5.41 -25.94
N GLN A 52 30.20 6.73 -25.83
CA GLN A 52 29.42 7.47 -26.84
C GLN A 52 30.10 7.43 -28.23
N GLY A 53 31.43 7.48 -28.28
CA GLY A 53 32.21 7.30 -29.51
C GLY A 53 32.02 5.91 -30.12
N LEU A 54 32.07 4.85 -29.31
CA LEU A 54 31.83 3.47 -29.77
C LEU A 54 30.41 3.28 -30.30
N LEU A 55 29.41 3.86 -29.63
CA LEU A 55 28.00 3.76 -30.03
C LEU A 55 27.70 4.46 -31.37
N SER A 56 28.39 5.57 -31.66
CA SER A 56 28.24 6.31 -32.92
C SER A 56 29.11 5.80 -34.07
N ALA A 57 30.07 4.91 -33.81
CA ALA A 57 30.99 4.39 -34.82
C ALA A 57 30.31 3.52 -35.89
N SER A 58 29.07 3.08 -35.66
CA SER A 58 28.32 2.27 -36.63
C SER A 58 26.82 2.56 -36.58
N SER A 59 26.15 2.43 -37.73
CA SER A 59 24.70 2.46 -37.80
C SER A 59 24.14 1.11 -37.40
N TRP A 60 23.20 1.09 -36.46
CA TRP A 60 22.53 -0.11 -35.99
C TRP A 60 21.01 0.10 -35.89
N HIS A 61 20.31 -1.03 -35.87
CA HIS A 61 18.86 -1.08 -35.70
C HIS A 61 18.52 -1.73 -34.36
N SER A 62 17.48 -1.24 -33.70
CA SER A 62 16.93 -1.85 -32.49
C SER A 62 15.53 -2.38 -32.74
N ARG A 63 15.28 -3.62 -32.32
CA ARG A 63 13.95 -4.23 -32.34
C ARG A 63 13.05 -3.57 -31.31
N GLN A 64 11.88 -3.14 -31.75
CA GLN A 64 10.86 -2.55 -30.90
C GLN A 64 9.73 -3.56 -30.65
N ILE A 65 9.33 -3.70 -29.39
CA ILE A 65 8.25 -4.63 -28.99
C ILE A 65 7.06 -3.78 -28.53
N TYR A 66 6.18 -3.42 -29.46
CA TYR A 66 5.01 -2.58 -29.15
C TYR A 66 3.90 -3.34 -28.44
N ARG A 67 3.77 -4.63 -28.74
CA ARG A 67 2.86 -5.58 -28.10
C ARG A 67 3.63 -6.84 -27.73
N ASN A 68 3.27 -7.47 -26.62
CA ASN A 68 3.88 -8.73 -26.21
C ASN A 68 3.66 -9.78 -27.31
N THR A 69 4.75 -10.44 -27.72
CA THR A 69 4.78 -11.45 -28.78
C THR A 69 3.74 -12.56 -28.57
N TYR A 70 3.47 -12.94 -27.31
CA TYR A 70 2.44 -13.93 -26.99
C TYR A 70 1.04 -13.54 -27.49
N VAL A 71 0.70 -12.25 -27.46
CA VAL A 71 -0.62 -11.79 -27.95
C VAL A 71 -0.75 -12.06 -29.45
N TYR A 72 0.29 -11.82 -30.23
CA TYR A 72 0.28 -12.15 -31.66
C TYR A 72 0.14 -13.66 -31.90
N PHE A 73 0.91 -14.47 -31.17
CA PHE A 73 0.80 -15.92 -31.28
C PHE A 73 -0.61 -16.43 -30.95
N LEU A 74 -1.23 -15.88 -29.91
CA LEU A 74 -2.60 -16.25 -29.54
C LEU A 74 -3.57 -15.94 -30.69
N PHE A 75 -3.50 -14.76 -31.28
CA PHE A 75 -4.37 -14.37 -32.39
C PHE A 75 -4.12 -15.20 -33.65
N LEU A 76 -2.85 -15.45 -34.00
CA LEU A 76 -2.51 -16.32 -35.13
C LEU A 76 -3.00 -17.75 -34.91
N ALA A 77 -2.81 -18.30 -33.70
CA ALA A 77 -3.31 -19.63 -33.37
C ALA A 77 -4.84 -19.70 -33.46
N GLU A 78 -5.55 -18.78 -32.81
CA GLU A 78 -7.02 -18.71 -32.85
C GLU A 78 -7.55 -18.51 -34.28
N SER A 79 -6.82 -17.77 -35.13
CA SER A 79 -7.23 -17.56 -36.52
C SER A 79 -7.32 -18.85 -37.34
N THR A 80 -6.63 -19.93 -36.91
CA THR A 80 -6.69 -21.24 -37.57
C THR A 80 -7.86 -22.11 -37.11
N HIS A 81 -8.60 -21.69 -36.08
CA HIS A 81 -9.74 -22.45 -35.59
C HIS A 81 -10.85 -22.51 -36.66
N PRO A 82 -11.48 -23.68 -36.92
CA PRO A 82 -12.46 -23.83 -38.00
C PRO A 82 -13.58 -22.80 -37.98
N SER A 83 -14.09 -22.40 -36.81
CA SER A 83 -15.17 -21.39 -36.70
C SER A 83 -14.78 -19.97 -37.12
N ILE A 84 -13.48 -19.69 -37.22
CA ILE A 84 -12.92 -18.41 -37.66
C ILE A 84 -12.44 -18.57 -39.10
N ALA A 85 -11.60 -19.57 -39.37
CA ALA A 85 -11.02 -19.83 -40.69
C ALA A 85 -12.06 -20.16 -41.78
N SER A 86 -13.23 -20.69 -41.42
CA SER A 86 -14.29 -20.99 -42.39
C SER A 86 -15.13 -19.77 -42.79
N LYS A 87 -14.96 -18.62 -42.13
CA LYS A 87 -15.68 -17.38 -42.45
C LYS A 87 -14.84 -16.53 -43.39
N GLU A 88 -15.47 -15.93 -44.39
CA GLU A 88 -14.82 -15.06 -45.37
C GLU A 88 -14.02 -13.93 -44.70
N ASP A 89 -14.62 -13.25 -43.71
CA ASP A 89 -13.97 -12.15 -42.96
C ASP A 89 -13.48 -12.56 -41.56
N GLY A 90 -13.46 -13.86 -41.23
CA GLY A 90 -13.22 -14.31 -39.85
C GLY A 90 -11.87 -13.87 -39.29
N PHE A 91 -10.82 -13.87 -40.12
CA PHE A 91 -9.50 -13.38 -39.74
C PHE A 91 -9.53 -11.87 -39.45
N ALA A 92 -10.13 -11.08 -40.34
CA ALA A 92 -10.24 -9.63 -40.17
C ALA A 92 -11.03 -9.28 -38.89
N GLU A 93 -12.19 -9.94 -38.70
CA GLU A 93 -13.02 -9.79 -37.50
C GLU A 93 -12.24 -10.07 -36.22
N LEU A 94 -11.46 -11.16 -36.19
CA LEU A 94 -10.63 -11.49 -35.04
C LEU A 94 -9.62 -10.38 -34.75
N MET A 95 -8.90 -9.90 -35.78
CA MET A 95 -7.85 -8.89 -35.62
C MET A 95 -8.37 -7.53 -35.16
N THR A 96 -9.64 -7.18 -35.43
CA THR A 96 -10.25 -5.96 -34.87
C THR A 96 -10.19 -5.90 -33.34
N LYS A 97 -10.10 -7.04 -32.64
CA LYS A 97 -9.99 -7.07 -31.18
C LYS A 97 -8.66 -6.49 -30.66
N LEU A 98 -7.61 -6.45 -31.50
CA LEU A 98 -6.32 -5.84 -31.15
C LEU A 98 -6.43 -4.32 -30.94
N VAL A 99 -7.45 -3.68 -31.54
CA VAL A 99 -7.74 -2.24 -31.44
C VAL A 99 -8.09 -1.82 -30.01
N ARG A 100 -8.54 -2.74 -29.15
CA ARG A 100 -8.89 -2.42 -27.75
C ARG A 100 -7.71 -1.78 -26.98
N GLU A 101 -6.48 -2.20 -27.26
CA GLU A 101 -5.28 -1.63 -26.63
C GLU A 101 -5.01 -0.18 -27.06
N HIS A 102 -5.59 0.31 -28.17
CA HIS A 102 -5.35 1.69 -28.64
C HIS A 102 -5.84 2.74 -27.63
N SER A 103 -6.86 2.40 -26.82
CA SER A 103 -7.34 3.28 -25.75
C SER A 103 -6.29 3.57 -24.68
N VAL A 104 -5.40 2.60 -24.40
CA VAL A 104 -4.34 2.71 -23.39
C VAL A 104 -2.98 3.03 -24.04
N LYS A 105 -2.78 2.64 -25.31
CA LYS A 105 -1.57 2.86 -26.10
C LYS A 105 -1.94 3.46 -27.47
N PRO A 106 -2.24 4.76 -27.54
CA PRO A 106 -2.73 5.39 -28.77
C PRO A 106 -1.75 5.29 -29.95
N PHE A 107 -0.44 5.20 -29.68
CA PHE A 107 0.61 5.08 -30.69
C PHE A 107 0.48 3.82 -31.56
N LEU A 108 -0.17 2.76 -31.07
CA LEU A 108 -0.39 1.51 -31.81
C LEU A 108 -1.28 1.73 -33.05
N SER A 109 -2.20 2.69 -32.98
CA SER A 109 -3.10 2.99 -34.10
C SER A 109 -2.36 3.39 -35.38
N ARG A 110 -1.19 4.03 -35.25
CA ARG A 110 -0.37 4.48 -36.39
C ARG A 110 0.31 3.34 -37.14
N THR A 111 0.48 2.17 -36.51
CA THR A 111 1.20 1.00 -37.04
C THR A 111 0.27 -0.17 -37.35
N PHE A 112 -1.03 -0.03 -37.09
CA PHE A 112 -1.98 -1.13 -37.11
C PHE A 112 -2.09 -1.82 -38.47
N ASP A 113 -2.09 -1.06 -39.58
CA ASP A 113 -2.21 -1.66 -40.91
C ASP A 113 -1.00 -2.53 -41.27
N ALA A 114 0.21 -2.10 -40.91
CA ALA A 114 1.42 -2.93 -41.13
C ALA A 114 1.52 -4.09 -40.13
N GLU A 115 1.03 -3.92 -38.90
CA GLU A 115 0.87 -5.03 -37.94
C GLU A 115 -0.03 -6.11 -38.57
N LEU A 116 -1.15 -5.69 -39.16
CA LEU A 116 -2.13 -6.57 -39.78
C LEU A 116 -1.60 -7.24 -41.05
N GLU A 117 -0.87 -6.51 -41.89
CA GLU A 117 -0.22 -7.05 -43.10
C GLU A 117 0.74 -8.21 -42.76
N GLN A 118 1.58 -8.05 -41.73
CA GLN A 118 2.47 -9.11 -41.27
C GLN A 118 1.68 -10.31 -40.73
N MET A 119 0.62 -10.06 -39.97
CA MET A 119 -0.23 -11.14 -39.45
C MET A 119 -0.98 -11.88 -40.55
N TYR A 120 -1.41 -11.21 -41.62
CA TYR A 120 -1.99 -11.85 -42.81
C TYR A 120 -1.00 -12.78 -43.52
N ALA A 121 0.29 -12.43 -43.49
CA ALA A 121 1.37 -13.31 -43.94
C ALA A 121 1.67 -14.45 -42.95
N PHE A 122 0.90 -14.54 -41.85
CA PHE A 122 1.07 -15.49 -40.75
C PHE A 122 2.37 -15.29 -39.96
N ASP A 123 2.94 -14.09 -40.03
CA ASP A 123 4.13 -13.68 -39.30
C ASP A 123 3.78 -12.92 -38.02
N VAL A 124 4.67 -13.00 -37.03
CA VAL A 124 4.63 -12.10 -35.88
C VAL A 124 5.24 -10.76 -36.29
N PRO A 125 4.51 -9.63 -36.16
CA PRO A 125 5.01 -8.32 -36.56
C PRO A 125 6.38 -7.99 -35.95
N LEU A 126 7.31 -7.60 -36.81
CA LEU A 126 8.66 -7.17 -36.44
C LEU A 126 8.83 -5.68 -36.67
N PHE A 127 8.92 -4.93 -35.57
CA PHE A 127 9.21 -3.50 -35.62
C PHE A 127 10.70 -3.23 -35.39
N LEU A 128 11.27 -2.36 -36.22
CA LEU A 128 12.65 -1.90 -36.11
C LEU A 128 12.70 -0.37 -36.05
N THR A 129 13.76 0.18 -35.48
CA THR A 129 14.12 1.59 -35.60
C THR A 129 15.63 1.73 -35.80
N ARG A 130 16.06 2.70 -36.60
CA ARG A 130 17.48 3.02 -36.77
C ARG A 130 17.89 3.97 -35.65
N ALA A 131 19.08 3.78 -35.09
CA ALA A 131 19.48 4.43 -33.84
C ALA A 131 19.45 5.98 -33.89
N ASP A 132 19.77 6.55 -35.03
CA ASP A 132 19.87 7.99 -35.33
C ASP A 132 18.59 8.58 -35.93
N GLU A 133 17.50 7.81 -36.03
CA GLU A 133 16.23 8.27 -36.59
C GLU A 133 15.08 8.21 -35.57
N THR A 134 14.02 8.98 -35.84
CA THR A 134 12.74 8.92 -35.14
C THR A 134 11.74 7.96 -35.80
N ALA A 135 12.13 7.34 -36.93
CA ALA A 135 11.25 6.49 -37.72
C ALA A 135 11.16 5.07 -37.15
N ALA A 136 9.98 4.46 -37.31
CA ALA A 136 9.76 3.03 -37.11
C ALA A 136 9.55 2.31 -38.45
N TYR A 137 9.88 1.03 -38.49
CA TYR A 137 9.78 0.19 -39.68
C TYR A 137 9.04 -1.11 -39.34
N CYS A 138 8.17 -1.56 -40.24
CA CYS A 138 7.48 -2.85 -40.14
C CYS A 138 7.25 -3.40 -41.55
N GLY A 139 7.80 -4.57 -41.87
CA GLY A 139 7.79 -5.08 -43.24
C GLY A 139 8.41 -4.05 -44.21
N THR A 140 7.66 -3.66 -45.25
CA THR A 140 8.05 -2.61 -46.20
C THR A 140 7.60 -1.20 -45.79
N SER A 141 6.85 -1.08 -44.69
CA SER A 141 6.28 0.18 -44.23
C SER A 141 7.27 0.96 -43.38
N ARG A 142 7.29 2.29 -43.58
CA ARG A 142 8.05 3.27 -42.79
C ARG A 142 7.10 4.26 -42.14
N PHE A 143 7.30 4.52 -40.86
CA PHE A 143 6.52 5.45 -40.06
C PHE A 143 7.42 6.58 -39.58
N ASP A 144 7.36 7.72 -40.26
CA ASP A 144 8.12 8.91 -39.88
C ASP A 144 7.60 9.52 -38.58
N ASP A 145 8.50 10.16 -37.82
CA ASP A 145 8.21 10.81 -36.54
C ASP A 145 7.37 9.94 -35.59
N TYR A 146 7.75 8.65 -35.50
CA TYR A 146 7.10 7.70 -34.62
C TYR A 146 7.55 7.91 -33.17
N PHE A 147 8.85 8.13 -32.98
CA PHE A 147 9.46 8.51 -31.72
C PHE A 147 9.67 10.03 -31.66
N THR A 148 9.61 10.60 -30.46
CA THR A 148 9.89 12.02 -30.25
C THR A 148 11.37 12.36 -30.36
N MET A 149 12.24 11.35 -30.33
CA MET A 149 13.68 11.50 -30.49
C MET A 149 14.36 10.19 -30.92
N PRO A 150 15.56 10.27 -31.54
CA PRO A 150 16.36 9.09 -31.84
C PRO A 150 16.77 8.32 -30.59
N VAL A 151 16.82 6.99 -30.70
CA VAL A 151 17.26 6.09 -29.61
C VAL A 151 18.69 6.42 -29.16
N MET A 152 19.57 6.76 -30.10
CA MET A 152 20.95 7.16 -29.81
C MET A 152 21.01 8.39 -28.90
N SER A 153 20.22 9.40 -29.22
CA SER A 153 20.14 10.64 -28.42
C SER A 153 19.57 10.37 -27.02
N ASP A 154 18.65 9.41 -26.89
CA ASP A 154 18.11 9.02 -25.58
C ASP A 154 19.13 8.24 -24.74
N ILE A 155 19.88 7.33 -25.35
CA ILE A 155 21.01 6.64 -24.71
C ILE A 155 22.04 7.65 -24.20
N TYR A 156 22.42 8.65 -25.01
CA TYR A 156 23.37 9.68 -24.60
C TYR A 156 22.86 10.49 -23.41
N ARG A 157 21.60 10.94 -23.46
CA ARG A 157 20.98 11.63 -22.33
C ARG A 157 21.00 10.75 -21.07
N LYS A 158 20.70 9.46 -21.21
CA LYS A 158 20.71 8.53 -20.09
C LYS A 158 22.11 8.38 -19.50
N ILE A 159 23.13 8.14 -20.32
CA ILE A 159 24.54 8.07 -19.89
C ILE A 159 24.96 9.36 -19.16
N ASP A 160 24.61 10.53 -19.71
CA ASP A 160 24.94 11.82 -19.11
C ASP A 160 24.19 12.10 -17.80
N SER A 161 23.07 11.42 -17.56
CA SER A 161 22.28 11.54 -16.33
C SER A 161 22.71 10.57 -15.21
N ILE A 162 23.63 9.63 -15.49
CA ILE A 162 24.09 8.67 -14.46
C ILE A 162 24.96 9.44 -13.45
N GLY A 163 24.46 9.55 -12.23
CA GLY A 163 25.18 9.99 -11.04
C GLY A 163 25.01 9.00 -9.89
N GLU A 164 25.70 9.24 -8.77
CA GLU A 164 25.63 8.34 -7.61
C GLU A 164 24.19 8.16 -7.10
N ASP A 165 23.38 9.22 -7.05
CA ASP A 165 21.95 9.11 -6.66
C ASP A 165 21.16 8.14 -7.55
N ALA A 166 21.45 8.13 -8.87
CA ALA A 166 20.81 7.21 -9.80
C ALA A 166 21.31 5.78 -9.60
N ILE A 167 22.59 5.59 -9.29
CA ILE A 167 23.18 4.28 -8.98
C ILE A 167 22.55 3.74 -7.70
N ASP A 168 22.49 4.53 -6.63
CA ASP A 168 21.91 4.16 -5.34
C ASP A 168 20.44 3.77 -5.47
N LEU A 169 19.66 4.51 -6.28
CA LEU A 169 18.26 4.15 -6.58
C LEU A 169 18.15 2.77 -7.26
N HIS A 170 19.02 2.46 -8.22
CA HIS A 170 19.01 1.15 -8.88
C HIS A 170 19.55 0.02 -7.99
N VAL A 171 20.48 0.32 -7.10
CA VAL A 171 20.89 -0.61 -6.04
C VAL A 171 19.71 -0.92 -5.13
N ASP A 172 18.93 0.09 -4.71
CA ASP A 172 17.70 -0.13 -3.93
C ASP A 172 16.69 -1.00 -4.70
N PHE A 173 16.53 -0.80 -6.02
CA PHE A 173 15.71 -1.67 -6.87
C PHE A 173 16.19 -3.13 -6.89
N LEU A 174 17.48 -3.35 -7.08
CA LEU A 174 18.05 -4.70 -7.11
C LEU A 174 17.82 -5.40 -5.78
N ARG A 175 18.16 -4.73 -4.68
CA ARG A 175 18.06 -5.32 -3.34
C ARG A 175 16.62 -5.63 -2.96
N ARG A 176 15.66 -4.78 -3.33
CA ARG A 176 14.21 -5.04 -3.18
C ARG A 176 13.72 -6.21 -4.04
N THR A 177 14.19 -6.31 -5.29
CA THR A 177 13.81 -7.41 -6.21
C THR A 177 14.20 -8.78 -5.64
N TYR A 178 15.31 -8.86 -4.92
CA TYR A 178 15.77 -10.09 -4.28
C TYR A 178 15.35 -10.24 -2.81
N ALA A 179 14.45 -9.37 -2.31
CA ALA A 179 14.02 -9.34 -0.91
C ALA A 179 15.20 -9.39 0.08
N ALA A 180 16.29 -8.70 -0.26
CA ALA A 180 17.38 -8.45 0.67
C ALA A 180 16.91 -7.40 1.69
N ALA A 181 17.02 -7.72 2.99
CA ALA A 181 16.49 -6.88 4.05
C ALA A 181 17.23 -5.54 4.11
N HIS A 182 16.59 -4.46 3.64
CA HIS A 182 17.02 -3.09 3.86
C HIS A 182 16.25 -2.48 5.00
N HIS A 183 16.86 -2.44 6.18
CA HIS A 183 16.23 -1.75 7.29
C HIS A 183 16.49 -0.25 7.24
N LEU A 184 15.49 0.53 7.66
CA LEU A 184 15.67 1.96 7.88
C LEU A 184 16.25 2.20 9.28
N PRO A 185 17.37 2.95 9.38
CA PRO A 185 17.96 3.25 10.67
C PRO A 185 17.10 4.24 11.46
N LEU A 186 17.07 4.05 12.78
CA LEU A 186 16.50 4.98 13.76
C LEU A 186 17.67 5.66 14.48
N THR A 187 18.07 6.83 13.99
CA THR A 187 19.31 7.49 14.43
C THR A 187 19.10 8.55 15.51
N ALA A 188 17.85 8.92 15.81
CA ALA A 188 17.52 10.03 16.69
C ALA A 188 16.87 9.55 17.99
N SER A 189 17.31 10.15 19.11
CA SER A 189 16.72 9.96 20.44
C SER A 189 15.71 11.07 20.77
N GLY A 190 14.59 10.69 21.39
CA GLY A 190 13.51 11.61 21.76
C GLY A 190 12.49 11.83 20.63
N GLU A 191 11.27 12.16 21.01
CA GLU A 191 10.11 12.11 20.10
C GLU A 191 10.23 13.12 18.95
N ARG A 192 10.57 14.37 19.26
CA ARG A 192 10.67 15.45 18.27
C ARG A 192 11.76 15.16 17.23
N ALA A 193 12.92 14.71 17.69
CA ALA A 193 14.05 14.38 16.82
C ALA A 193 13.77 13.12 15.98
N ALA A 194 13.11 12.11 16.55
CA ALA A 194 12.69 10.91 15.83
C ALA A 194 11.70 11.25 14.70
N VAL A 195 10.66 12.05 14.97
CA VAL A 195 9.70 12.50 13.93
C VAL A 195 10.43 13.22 12.80
N ARG A 196 11.34 14.13 13.14
CA ARG A 196 12.13 14.88 12.14
C ARG A 196 13.01 13.94 11.30
N SER A 197 13.77 13.07 11.95
CA SER A 197 14.68 12.12 11.29
C SER A 197 13.94 11.17 10.34
N ILE A 198 12.75 10.69 10.73
CA ILE A 198 11.90 9.86 9.87
C ILE A 198 11.43 10.67 8.66
N ALA A 199 10.95 11.90 8.86
CA ALA A 199 10.51 12.76 7.77
C ALA A 199 11.65 13.09 6.78
N ASP A 200 12.86 13.36 7.27
CA ASP A 200 14.04 13.58 6.41
C ASP A 200 14.43 12.31 5.64
N THR A 201 14.37 11.14 6.29
CA THR A 201 14.60 9.84 5.63
C THR A 201 13.59 9.64 4.50
N LEU A 202 12.31 9.89 4.73
CA LEU A 202 11.28 9.80 3.70
C LEU A 202 11.51 10.82 2.58
N ALA A 203 11.88 12.06 2.91
CA ALA A 203 12.20 13.09 1.92
C ALA A 203 13.34 12.66 0.99
N SER A 204 14.41 12.06 1.55
CA SER A 204 15.56 11.60 0.77
C SER A 204 15.25 10.42 -0.16
N ARG A 205 14.21 9.64 0.14
CA ARG A 205 13.79 8.46 -0.64
C ARG A 205 12.61 8.74 -1.57
N ALA A 206 12.16 9.99 -1.64
CA ALA A 206 11.06 10.39 -2.50
C ALA A 206 11.48 10.38 -3.97
N ILE A 207 10.60 9.87 -4.83
CA ILE A 207 10.81 9.79 -6.27
C ILE A 207 10.01 10.91 -6.92
N LEU A 208 10.70 11.80 -7.64
CA LEU A 208 10.10 12.91 -8.35
C LEU A 208 9.75 12.50 -9.80
N GLY A 209 8.49 12.66 -10.16
CA GLY A 209 7.99 12.53 -11.53
C GLY A 209 8.56 13.62 -12.42
N ALA A 210 9.46 13.25 -13.33
CA ALA A 210 10.16 14.21 -14.20
C ALA A 210 9.22 15.01 -15.13
N SER A 211 8.06 14.45 -15.49
CA SER A 211 7.12 15.06 -16.43
C SER A 211 6.10 16.01 -15.78
N ASP A 212 5.72 15.75 -14.54
CA ASP A 212 4.57 16.40 -13.90
C ASP A 212 4.84 16.91 -12.48
N GLY A 213 6.06 16.71 -11.97
CA GLY A 213 6.48 17.14 -10.64
C GLY A 213 5.78 16.39 -9.50
N SER A 214 5.06 15.30 -9.81
CA SER A 214 4.48 14.43 -8.79
C SER A 214 5.55 13.76 -7.95
N LEU A 215 5.20 13.32 -6.76
CA LEU A 215 6.09 12.72 -5.79
C LEU A 215 5.47 11.42 -5.29
N THR A 216 6.27 10.36 -5.25
CA THR A 216 5.86 9.05 -4.74
C THR A 216 7.02 8.33 -4.05
N TRP A 217 6.76 7.15 -3.52
CA TRP A 217 7.78 6.26 -2.95
C TRP A 217 7.62 4.85 -3.52
N MET A 218 8.73 4.13 -3.53
CA MET A 218 8.74 2.69 -3.78
C MET A 218 8.40 1.92 -2.52
N TYR A 219 7.70 0.81 -2.70
CA TYR A 219 7.49 -0.21 -1.68
C TYR A 219 7.35 -1.59 -2.33
N SER A 220 7.41 -2.63 -1.50
CA SER A 220 7.42 -4.01 -1.96
C SER A 220 6.31 -4.85 -1.32
N PRO A 221 5.03 -4.62 -1.68
CA PRO A 221 3.92 -5.37 -1.12
C PRO A 221 3.97 -6.85 -1.51
N PRO A 222 3.48 -7.75 -0.65
CA PRO A 222 3.26 -9.14 -1.02
C PRO A 222 2.25 -9.23 -2.17
N VAL A 223 2.51 -10.11 -3.14
CA VAL A 223 1.63 -10.33 -4.31
C VAL A 223 0.34 -11.03 -3.90
N ASP A 224 0.41 -11.92 -2.91
CA ASP A 224 -0.72 -12.56 -2.27
C ASP A 224 -0.38 -12.89 -0.81
N ALA A 225 -1.39 -13.14 0.02
CA ALA A 225 -1.22 -13.37 1.45
C ALA A 225 -0.46 -14.67 1.81
N SER A 226 -0.21 -15.54 0.84
CA SER A 226 0.38 -16.87 1.02
C SER A 226 1.74 -17.06 0.36
N SER A 227 2.23 -16.09 -0.42
CA SER A 227 3.46 -16.21 -1.18
C SER A 227 4.57 -15.34 -0.61
N ASP A 228 5.79 -15.85 -0.68
CA ASP A 228 7.01 -15.08 -0.45
C ASP A 228 7.32 -14.11 -1.62
N LYS A 229 6.38 -13.96 -2.57
CA LYS A 229 6.57 -13.10 -3.74
C LYS A 229 6.15 -11.68 -3.37
N VAL A 230 7.04 -10.74 -3.67
CA VAL A 230 6.75 -9.31 -3.60
C VAL A 230 6.68 -8.71 -4.99
N ALA A 231 5.84 -7.70 -5.14
CA ALA A 231 5.90 -6.80 -6.29
C ALA A 231 6.75 -5.59 -5.90
N VAL A 232 7.65 -5.11 -6.77
CA VAL A 232 8.25 -3.78 -6.61
C VAL A 232 7.38 -2.79 -7.36
N THR A 233 6.80 -1.82 -6.63
CA THR A 233 5.87 -0.85 -7.22
C THR A 233 5.91 0.48 -6.45
N VAL A 234 5.17 1.48 -6.93
CA VAL A 234 5.00 2.77 -6.27
C VAL A 234 3.76 2.77 -5.37
N LEU A 235 3.77 3.59 -4.31
CA LEU A 235 2.68 3.67 -3.33
C LEU A 235 1.30 3.85 -3.98
N GLY A 236 0.34 3.08 -3.48
CA GLY A 236 -1.06 3.14 -3.88
C GLY A 236 -1.80 4.36 -3.34
N PRO A 237 -3.04 4.60 -3.80
CA PRO A 237 -3.90 5.70 -3.37
C PRO A 237 -4.67 5.38 -2.07
N ASP A 238 -4.03 4.71 -1.11
CA ASP A 238 -4.65 4.25 0.14
C ASP A 238 -4.03 4.94 1.38
N LEU A 239 -4.71 4.82 2.52
CA LEU A 239 -4.27 5.37 3.80
C LEU A 239 -3.36 4.39 4.57
N TYR A 240 -3.53 3.09 4.33
CA TYR A 240 -2.89 2.01 5.07
C TYR A 240 -1.36 1.98 4.88
N SER A 241 -0.92 1.88 3.63
CA SER A 241 0.48 1.85 3.21
C SER A 241 0.81 2.87 2.13
N GLY A 242 -0.22 3.50 1.55
CA GLY A 242 -0.12 4.35 0.38
C GLY A 242 0.05 5.84 0.66
N MET A 243 -0.16 6.62 -0.40
CA MET A 243 0.04 8.07 -0.46
C MET A 243 -0.85 8.86 0.52
N GLY A 244 -2.02 8.34 0.90
CA GLY A 244 -2.87 8.97 1.91
C GLY A 244 -2.23 8.92 3.29
N GLY A 245 -1.63 7.78 3.63
CA GLY A 245 -0.89 7.62 4.89
C GLY A 245 0.35 8.53 4.94
N MET A 246 1.05 8.64 3.80
CA MET A 246 2.20 9.54 3.66
C MET A 246 1.80 11.00 3.84
N LEU A 247 0.72 11.45 3.18
CA LEU A 247 0.19 12.80 3.36
C LEU A 247 -0.14 13.06 4.82
N TRP A 248 -0.83 12.12 5.46
CA TRP A 248 -1.24 12.27 6.85
C TRP A 248 -0.03 12.41 7.78
N PHE A 249 0.97 11.51 7.70
CA PHE A 249 2.16 11.61 8.55
C PHE A 249 2.94 12.90 8.31
N ILE A 250 3.22 13.25 7.04
CA ILE A 250 4.03 14.42 6.70
C ILE A 250 3.30 15.72 7.10
N SER A 251 1.97 15.78 6.93
CA SER A 251 1.15 16.92 7.35
C SER A 251 1.19 17.13 8.86
N GLU A 252 1.03 16.06 9.64
CA GLU A 252 1.10 16.13 11.11
C GLU A 252 2.51 16.46 11.60
N ALA A 253 3.55 15.92 10.95
CA ALA A 253 4.95 16.24 11.24
C ALA A 253 5.27 17.72 10.94
N ALA A 254 4.85 18.23 9.78
CA ALA A 254 5.02 19.63 9.43
C ALA A 254 4.35 20.56 10.45
N TYR A 255 3.10 20.25 10.82
CA TYR A 255 2.35 21.01 11.84
C TYR A 255 3.04 20.98 13.21
N ALA A 256 3.41 19.80 13.72
CA ALA A 256 3.98 19.63 15.05
C ALA A 256 5.38 20.25 15.19
N LEU A 257 6.16 20.23 14.09
CA LEU A 257 7.52 20.74 14.09
C LEU A 257 7.62 22.21 13.69
N GLY A 258 6.65 22.75 12.94
CA GLY A 258 6.66 24.12 12.42
C GLY A 258 7.77 24.36 11.39
N ASP A 259 8.21 23.31 10.68
CA ASP A 259 9.37 23.35 9.81
C ASP A 259 9.01 23.63 8.35
N ALA A 260 9.62 24.67 7.78
CA ALA A 260 9.33 25.12 6.41
C ALA A 260 9.67 24.07 5.33
N THR A 261 10.70 23.25 5.54
CA THR A 261 11.09 22.20 4.59
C THR A 261 10.07 21.06 4.58
N LEU A 262 9.52 20.71 5.75
CA LEU A 262 8.45 19.73 5.86
C LEU A 262 7.12 20.26 5.31
N HIS A 263 6.81 21.54 5.51
CA HIS A 263 5.66 22.16 4.85
C HIS A 263 5.79 22.09 3.33
N ALA A 264 6.96 22.42 2.77
CA ALA A 264 7.20 22.31 1.32
C ALA A 264 7.08 20.87 0.81
N LEU A 265 7.53 19.87 1.58
CA LEU A 265 7.33 18.46 1.26
C LEU A 265 5.83 18.10 1.28
N CYS A 266 5.10 18.53 2.32
CA CYS A 266 3.67 18.30 2.46
C CYS A 266 2.88 18.84 1.25
N GLU A 267 3.21 20.04 0.77
CA GLU A 267 2.58 20.62 -0.43
C GLU A 267 2.78 19.75 -1.68
N LYS A 268 3.98 19.19 -1.87
CA LYS A 268 4.28 18.29 -3.01
C LYS A 268 3.50 16.98 -2.90
N VAL A 269 3.44 16.40 -1.69
CA VAL A 269 2.66 15.17 -1.44
C VAL A 269 1.18 15.41 -1.68
N ARG A 270 0.63 16.51 -1.15
CA ARG A 270 -0.77 16.92 -1.38
C ARG A 270 -1.06 17.07 -2.87
N SER A 271 -0.20 17.76 -3.62
CA SER A 271 -0.35 17.95 -5.06
C SER A 271 -0.38 16.62 -5.81
N SER A 272 0.48 15.68 -5.41
CA SER A 272 0.58 14.33 -5.99
C SER A 272 -0.66 13.49 -5.71
N VAL A 273 -1.17 13.54 -4.48
CA VAL A 273 -2.44 12.91 -4.09
C VAL A 273 -3.61 13.47 -4.91
N CYS A 274 -3.70 14.79 -5.06
CA CYS A 274 -4.71 15.43 -5.89
C CYS A 274 -4.63 15.01 -7.37
N MET A 275 -3.43 14.80 -7.90
CA MET A 275 -3.24 14.28 -9.27
C MET A 275 -3.72 12.84 -9.41
N HIS A 276 -3.41 11.97 -8.45
CA HIS A 276 -3.91 10.58 -8.44
C HIS A 276 -5.43 10.52 -8.43
N LEU A 277 -6.09 11.37 -7.63
CA LEU A 277 -7.55 11.49 -7.64
C LEU A 277 -8.07 11.88 -9.03
N LYS A 278 -7.52 12.95 -9.63
CA LYS A 278 -7.95 13.41 -10.97
C LYS A 278 -7.80 12.35 -12.06
N GLN A 279 -6.70 11.61 -12.06
CA GLN A 279 -6.43 10.57 -13.06
C GLN A 279 -7.34 9.35 -12.93
N ARG A 280 -7.91 9.12 -11.74
CA ARG A 280 -8.75 7.96 -11.45
C ARG A 280 -10.21 8.33 -11.11
N ALA A 281 -10.62 9.53 -11.52
CA ALA A 281 -11.97 10.03 -11.35
C ALA A 281 -12.99 9.07 -11.97
N GLY A 282 -13.91 8.55 -11.15
CA GLY A 282 -14.97 7.63 -11.58
C GLY A 282 -14.80 6.16 -11.14
N PHE A 283 -13.66 5.79 -10.53
CA PHE A 283 -13.46 4.46 -9.93
C PHE A 283 -13.37 4.50 -8.39
N TYR A 284 -13.90 5.56 -7.78
CA TYR A 284 -13.89 5.74 -6.34
C TYR A 284 -14.77 4.69 -5.66
N ARG A 285 -14.24 4.04 -4.64
CA ARG A 285 -15.01 3.17 -3.73
C ARG A 285 -14.64 3.53 -2.29
N ALA A 286 -15.61 3.39 -1.39
CA ALA A 286 -15.35 3.50 0.04
C ALA A 286 -14.34 2.45 0.52
N GLY A 287 -13.74 2.75 1.65
CA GLY A 287 -12.69 1.96 2.29
C GLY A 287 -11.80 2.94 3.05
N ALA A 288 -11.84 2.86 4.37
CA ALA A 288 -11.17 3.83 5.23
C ALA A 288 -9.65 3.72 5.16
N MET A 289 -9.14 2.49 5.06
CA MET A 289 -7.71 2.23 5.03
C MET A 289 -7.21 1.90 3.62
N THR A 290 -7.94 1.09 2.87
CA THR A 290 -7.52 0.53 1.56
C THR A 290 -8.20 1.21 0.37
N GLY A 291 -9.24 2.02 0.61
CA GLY A 291 -10.04 2.69 -0.40
C GLY A 291 -9.68 4.17 -0.61
N TYR A 292 -10.28 4.77 -1.64
CA TYR A 292 -10.08 6.19 -1.96
C TYR A 292 -10.67 7.14 -0.90
N GLN A 293 -11.64 6.66 -0.13
CA GLN A 293 -12.25 7.45 0.92
C GLN A 293 -11.21 7.81 2.01
N GLY A 294 -10.29 6.90 2.35
CA GLY A 294 -9.12 7.21 3.20
C GLY A 294 -8.18 8.28 2.62
N LEU A 295 -8.00 8.32 1.30
CA LEU A 295 -7.19 9.33 0.61
C LEU A 295 -7.85 10.72 0.69
N VAL A 296 -9.15 10.79 0.44
CA VAL A 296 -9.93 12.04 0.57
C VAL A 296 -10.00 12.49 2.02
N TRP A 297 -10.10 11.55 2.96
CA TRP A 297 -10.02 11.84 4.38
C TRP A 297 -8.68 12.48 4.76
N ALA A 298 -7.55 11.95 4.27
CA ALA A 298 -6.22 12.53 4.53
C ALA A 298 -6.12 13.98 4.02
N LEU A 299 -6.69 14.28 2.84
CA LEU A 299 -6.76 15.65 2.31
C LEU A 299 -7.65 16.56 3.16
N ALA A 300 -8.79 16.07 3.65
CA ALA A 300 -9.69 16.83 4.51
C ALA A 300 -9.05 17.10 5.89
N GLN A 301 -8.39 16.10 6.47
CA GLN A 301 -7.63 16.19 7.72
C GLN A 301 -6.51 17.22 7.61
N ASP A 302 -5.73 17.17 6.53
CA ASP A 302 -4.66 18.13 6.23
C ASP A 302 -5.23 19.56 6.05
N ALA A 303 -6.31 19.71 5.27
CA ALA A 303 -6.94 21.02 5.06
C ALA A 303 -7.44 21.64 6.37
N LEU A 304 -8.08 20.87 7.26
CA LEU A 304 -8.48 21.34 8.59
C LEU A 304 -7.28 21.68 9.46
N ARG A 305 -6.28 20.80 9.52
CA ARG A 305 -5.10 20.97 10.38
C ARG A 305 -4.33 22.24 10.05
N HIS A 306 -4.25 22.61 8.77
CA HIS A 306 -3.53 23.80 8.29
C HIS A 306 -4.45 25.00 7.96
N GLY A 307 -5.74 24.93 8.30
CA GLY A 307 -6.67 26.06 8.14
C GLY A 307 -7.04 26.42 6.69
N ASN A 308 -6.90 25.49 5.74
CA ASN A 308 -7.27 25.68 4.33
C ASN A 308 -8.77 25.44 4.13
N HIS A 309 -9.58 26.49 4.37
CA HIS A 309 -11.04 26.40 4.32
C HIS A 309 -11.58 26.00 2.93
N ARG A 310 -10.94 26.41 1.84
CA ARG A 310 -11.41 26.08 0.48
C ARG A 310 -11.33 24.58 0.23
N ASP A 311 -10.17 24.00 0.52
CA ASP A 311 -9.95 22.57 0.31
C ASP A 311 -10.75 21.75 1.31
N TRP A 312 -10.92 22.24 2.55
CA TRP A 312 -11.83 21.63 3.52
C TRP A 312 -13.25 21.48 2.96
N MET A 313 -13.84 22.56 2.45
CA MET A 313 -15.21 22.52 1.90
C MET A 313 -15.33 21.60 0.68
N LEU A 314 -14.27 21.52 -0.13
CA LEU A 314 -14.20 20.58 -1.25
C LEU A 314 -14.23 19.14 -0.75
N TRP A 315 -13.29 18.75 0.10
CA TRP A 315 -13.12 17.36 0.51
C TRP A 315 -14.22 16.88 1.47
N LYS A 316 -14.77 17.78 2.30
CA LYS A 316 -15.99 17.50 3.08
C LYS A 316 -17.13 17.05 2.17
N ARG A 317 -17.41 17.82 1.11
CA ARG A 317 -18.50 17.49 0.18
C ARG A 317 -18.28 16.13 -0.48
N GLU A 318 -17.04 15.83 -0.88
CA GLU A 318 -16.71 14.52 -1.45
C GLU A 318 -16.93 13.39 -0.44
N LEU A 319 -16.45 13.52 0.81
CA LEU A 319 -16.64 12.51 1.86
C LEU A 319 -18.10 12.26 2.22
N CYS A 320 -18.95 13.28 2.09
CA CYS A 320 -20.39 13.17 2.30
C CYS A 320 -21.16 12.79 1.03
N SER A 321 -20.50 12.46 -0.08
CA SER A 321 -21.19 12.05 -1.31
C SER A 321 -21.64 10.59 -1.26
N GLU A 322 -22.85 10.32 -1.72
CA GLU A 322 -23.38 8.95 -1.84
C GLU A 322 -22.56 8.08 -2.81
N SER A 323 -21.93 8.70 -3.81
CA SER A 323 -21.12 8.00 -4.81
C SER A 323 -19.97 7.17 -4.24
N PHE A 324 -19.48 7.48 -3.04
CA PHE A 324 -18.47 6.65 -2.38
C PHE A 324 -19.02 5.31 -1.89
N PHE A 325 -20.29 5.31 -1.49
CA PHE A 325 -20.92 4.22 -0.75
C PHE A 325 -21.81 3.33 -1.63
N GLU A 326 -21.97 3.69 -2.91
CA GLU A 326 -22.75 2.91 -3.87
C GLU A 326 -22.17 1.48 -4.02
N GLY A 327 -23.00 0.47 -3.74
CA GLY A 327 -22.61 -0.94 -3.84
C GLY A 327 -21.63 -1.44 -2.77
N VAL A 328 -21.34 -0.64 -1.73
CA VAL A 328 -20.44 -1.03 -0.65
C VAL A 328 -21.19 -1.91 0.36
N VAL A 329 -20.71 -3.15 0.50
CA VAL A 329 -21.27 -4.15 1.44
C VAL A 329 -20.32 -4.49 2.59
N SER A 330 -19.04 -4.11 2.50
CA SER A 330 -18.10 -4.34 3.61
C SER A 330 -18.44 -3.42 4.77
N CYS A 331 -18.55 -3.98 5.96
CA CYS A 331 -18.92 -3.24 7.17
C CYS A 331 -17.74 -3.00 8.12
N ASP A 332 -16.57 -3.58 7.84
CA ASP A 332 -15.42 -3.54 8.75
C ASP A 332 -14.66 -2.20 8.79
N VAL A 333 -13.57 -2.13 9.58
CA VAL A 333 -12.80 -0.90 9.80
C VAL A 333 -11.81 -0.62 8.67
N VAL A 334 -11.26 -1.66 8.04
CA VAL A 334 -10.18 -1.50 7.05
C VAL A 334 -10.75 -1.18 5.67
N ASP A 335 -11.69 -2.00 5.20
CA ASP A 335 -12.27 -1.93 3.87
C ASP A 335 -13.69 -1.35 3.89
N GLY A 336 -14.32 -1.27 5.06
CA GLY A 336 -15.75 -1.09 5.19
C GLY A 336 -16.25 0.21 5.81
N LEU A 337 -17.57 0.24 5.99
CA LEU A 337 -18.31 1.39 6.48
C LEU A 337 -17.97 1.79 7.93
N ALA A 338 -17.58 0.86 8.81
CA ALA A 338 -17.22 1.20 10.19
C ALA A 338 -15.99 2.10 10.25
N GLY A 339 -14.99 1.85 9.38
CA GLY A 339 -13.84 2.74 9.27
C GLY A 339 -14.21 4.13 8.76
N CYS A 340 -15.14 4.18 7.78
CA CYS A 340 -15.67 5.43 7.25
C CYS A 340 -16.37 6.26 8.34
N VAL A 341 -17.14 5.61 9.22
CA VAL A 341 -17.78 6.24 10.38
C VAL A 341 -16.72 6.88 11.27
N LEU A 342 -15.66 6.15 11.63
CA LEU A 342 -14.59 6.69 12.50
C LEU A 342 -13.89 7.89 11.88
N GLN A 343 -13.64 7.86 10.57
CA GLN A 343 -13.04 8.97 9.84
C GLN A 343 -13.92 10.22 9.81
N LEU A 344 -15.23 10.07 9.58
CA LEU A 344 -16.20 11.17 9.63
C LEU A 344 -16.30 11.76 11.03
N LEU A 345 -16.36 10.90 12.07
CA LEU A 345 -16.36 11.33 13.47
C LEU A 345 -15.09 12.09 13.85
N ALA A 346 -13.93 11.64 13.37
CA ALA A 346 -12.65 12.31 13.61
C ALA A 346 -12.63 13.74 13.02
N LEU A 347 -13.20 13.94 11.83
CA LEU A 347 -13.32 15.27 11.22
C LEU A 347 -14.41 16.12 11.88
N HIS A 348 -15.53 15.53 12.28
CA HIS A 348 -16.57 16.18 13.08
C HIS A 348 -16.00 16.72 14.39
N GLU A 349 -15.16 15.94 15.08
CA GLU A 349 -14.49 16.35 16.31
C GLU A 349 -13.66 17.62 16.15
N MET A 350 -13.01 17.82 14.99
CA MET A 350 -12.20 19.00 14.69
C MET A 350 -13.00 20.21 14.24
N SER A 351 -14.09 19.98 13.51
CA SER A 351 -14.81 21.02 12.78
C SER A 351 -16.14 21.40 13.41
N ALA A 352 -16.67 20.56 14.31
CA ALA A 352 -18.04 20.58 14.81
C ALA A 352 -19.12 20.54 13.71
N ASP A 353 -18.76 20.08 12.49
CA ASP A 353 -19.65 20.09 11.33
C ASP A 353 -20.68 18.95 11.40
N GLN A 354 -21.97 19.31 11.40
CA GLN A 354 -23.07 18.36 11.61
C GLN A 354 -23.33 17.46 10.40
N ASP A 355 -22.98 17.88 9.18
CA ASP A 355 -23.19 17.06 7.97
C ASP A 355 -22.38 15.75 8.06
N LEU A 356 -21.20 15.82 8.66
CA LEU A 356 -20.33 14.66 8.90
C LEU A 356 -20.96 13.69 9.91
N LEU A 357 -21.57 14.23 10.97
CA LEU A 357 -22.23 13.43 12.00
C LEU A 357 -23.48 12.75 11.44
N GLU A 358 -24.30 13.49 10.70
CA GLU A 358 -25.48 12.95 10.01
C GLU A 358 -25.10 11.83 9.03
N ARG A 359 -24.04 12.05 8.23
CA ARG A 359 -23.53 11.03 7.31
C ARG A 359 -22.99 9.82 8.06
N ALA A 360 -22.26 9.99 9.15
CA ALA A 360 -21.81 8.90 10.00
C ALA A 360 -23.00 8.06 10.53
N GLY A 361 -24.08 8.72 10.95
CA GLY A 361 -25.29 8.05 11.40
C GLY A 361 -26.01 7.23 10.33
N GLU A 362 -26.00 7.71 9.09
CA GLU A 362 -26.46 6.93 7.95
C GLU A 362 -25.63 5.67 7.73
N LEU A 363 -24.30 5.79 7.78
CA LEU A 363 -23.41 4.65 7.61
C LEU A 363 -23.57 3.64 8.75
N VAL A 364 -23.76 4.08 10.01
CA VAL A 364 -24.08 3.19 11.14
C VAL A 364 -25.37 2.41 10.89
N ARG A 365 -26.43 3.07 10.39
CA ARG A 365 -27.69 2.38 10.01
C ARG A 365 -27.45 1.33 8.93
N ARG A 366 -26.62 1.62 7.92
CA ARG A 366 -26.25 0.65 6.88
C ARG A 366 -25.46 -0.53 7.45
N VAL A 367 -24.50 -0.29 8.33
CA VAL A 367 -23.75 -1.34 9.02
C VAL A 367 -24.70 -2.27 9.77
N LEU A 368 -25.59 -1.71 10.59
CA LEU A 368 -26.57 -2.50 11.36
C LEU A 368 -27.54 -3.27 10.45
N ALA A 369 -27.95 -2.72 9.31
CA ALA A 369 -28.82 -3.40 8.35
C ALA A 369 -28.18 -4.66 7.73
N HIS A 370 -26.85 -4.75 7.71
CA HIS A 370 -26.12 -5.93 7.24
C HIS A 370 -25.76 -6.91 8.35
N SER A 371 -26.13 -6.62 9.60
CA SER A 371 -25.89 -7.53 10.72
C SER A 371 -26.73 -8.80 10.60
N ARG A 372 -26.22 -9.87 11.20
CA ARG A 372 -26.92 -11.14 11.39
C ARG A 372 -26.98 -11.47 12.88
N ILE A 373 -27.96 -12.28 13.24
CA ILE A 373 -28.15 -12.74 14.61
C ILE A 373 -27.60 -14.16 14.73
N GLY A 374 -26.60 -14.33 15.59
CA GLY A 374 -25.99 -15.61 15.94
C GLY A 374 -26.63 -16.24 17.17
N ALA A 375 -25.96 -17.27 17.71
CA ALA A 375 -26.35 -17.85 18.99
C ALA A 375 -26.32 -16.80 20.12
N SER A 376 -27.13 -17.00 21.16
CA SER A 376 -27.25 -16.10 22.32
C SER A 376 -27.63 -14.66 21.96
N SER A 377 -28.35 -14.47 20.85
CA SER A 377 -28.75 -13.15 20.32
C SER A 377 -27.59 -12.21 19.98
N GLY A 378 -26.37 -12.75 19.81
CA GLY A 378 -25.21 -11.94 19.47
C GLY A 378 -25.24 -11.44 18.02
N LEU A 379 -24.78 -10.22 17.78
CA LEU A 379 -24.70 -9.64 16.43
C LEU A 379 -23.36 -9.95 15.77
N TYR A 380 -23.40 -10.32 14.49
CA TYR A 380 -22.19 -10.55 13.69
C TYR A 380 -22.37 -10.12 12.24
N TRP A 381 -21.24 -10.02 11.52
CA TRP A 381 -21.18 -9.73 10.09
C TRP A 381 -20.32 -10.78 9.40
N GLU A 382 -20.69 -11.15 8.17
CA GLU A 382 -19.81 -11.98 7.35
C GLU A 382 -18.77 -11.12 6.65
N TYR A 383 -17.52 -11.56 6.69
CA TYR A 383 -16.48 -10.98 5.87
C TYR A 383 -16.65 -11.43 4.42
N ALA A 384 -16.88 -10.48 3.52
CA ALA A 384 -17.32 -10.74 2.15
C ALA A 384 -16.39 -11.70 1.39
N ALA A 385 -15.07 -11.60 1.58
CA ALA A 385 -14.10 -12.43 0.87
C ALA A 385 -14.04 -13.88 1.39
N MET A 386 -14.51 -14.17 2.60
CA MET A 386 -14.44 -15.50 3.21
C MET A 386 -15.82 -16.12 3.54
N GLN A 387 -16.90 -15.35 3.35
CA GLN A 387 -18.29 -15.76 3.64
C GLN A 387 -18.47 -16.38 5.03
N ARG A 388 -17.78 -15.82 6.02
CA ARG A 388 -17.83 -16.25 7.43
C ARG A 388 -17.61 -15.06 8.36
N PRO A 389 -18.06 -15.11 9.62
CA PRO A 389 -17.72 -14.08 10.59
C PRO A 389 -16.22 -14.06 10.88
N LEU A 390 -15.67 -12.86 11.00
CA LEU A 390 -14.36 -12.63 11.57
C LEU A 390 -14.48 -11.92 12.92
N LEU A 391 -13.48 -12.15 13.76
CA LEU A 391 -13.33 -11.54 15.07
C LEU A 391 -12.25 -10.45 15.00
N GLY A 392 -12.26 -9.53 15.98
CA GLY A 392 -11.18 -8.55 16.14
C GLY A 392 -11.44 -7.23 15.44
N PHE A 393 -10.43 -6.36 15.40
CA PHE A 393 -10.65 -4.94 15.11
C PHE A 393 -10.69 -4.60 13.63
N GLY A 394 -9.76 -5.13 12.83
CA GLY A 394 -9.61 -4.71 11.43
C GLY A 394 -10.79 -5.14 10.56
N HIS A 395 -11.09 -6.44 10.57
CA HIS A 395 -12.12 -7.05 9.71
C HIS A 395 -13.29 -7.68 10.48
N GLY A 396 -13.31 -7.54 11.82
CA GLY A 396 -14.22 -8.27 12.69
C GLY A 396 -15.22 -7.41 13.47
N GLY A 397 -16.01 -8.09 14.30
CA GLY A 397 -17.07 -7.48 15.12
C GLY A 397 -16.54 -6.45 16.12
N ALA A 398 -15.37 -6.66 16.71
CA ALA A 398 -14.79 -5.75 17.69
C ALA A 398 -14.59 -4.32 17.14
N GLY A 399 -14.10 -4.18 15.90
CA GLY A 399 -13.94 -2.88 15.25
C GLY A 399 -15.28 -2.21 14.89
N ILE A 400 -16.27 -3.00 14.51
CA ILE A 400 -17.62 -2.53 14.25
C ILE A 400 -18.27 -2.01 15.55
N ALA A 401 -18.14 -2.76 16.63
CA ALA A 401 -18.61 -2.37 17.96
C ALA A 401 -17.96 -1.04 18.42
N PHE A 402 -16.65 -0.89 18.17
CA PHE A 402 -15.94 0.35 18.45
C PHE A 402 -16.51 1.54 17.67
N ALA A 403 -16.72 1.40 16.36
CA ALA A 403 -17.27 2.48 15.53
C ALA A 403 -18.72 2.86 15.92
N ILE A 404 -19.55 1.86 16.23
CA ILE A 404 -20.94 2.10 16.70
C ILE A 404 -20.92 2.81 18.05
N ASN A 405 -20.07 2.38 18.99
CA ASN A 405 -19.95 3.02 20.30
C ASN A 405 -19.45 4.47 20.19
N ALA A 406 -18.47 4.73 19.32
CA ALA A 406 -17.96 6.07 19.05
C ALA A 406 -19.07 7.00 18.53
N TYR A 407 -19.88 6.52 17.58
CA TYR A 407 -21.03 7.28 17.08
C TYR A 407 -22.11 7.46 18.15
N ALA A 408 -22.47 6.39 18.87
CA ALA A 408 -23.47 6.41 19.93
C ALA A 408 -23.11 7.41 21.04
N GLY A 409 -21.84 7.48 21.42
CA GLY A 409 -21.33 8.48 22.37
C GLY A 409 -21.45 9.91 21.85
N ALA A 410 -21.25 10.14 20.54
CA ALA A 410 -21.37 11.47 19.94
C ALA A 410 -22.81 12.01 19.92
N ILE A 411 -23.82 11.12 19.91
CA ILE A 411 -25.24 11.49 19.92
C ILE A 411 -25.97 11.14 21.22
N HIS A 412 -25.26 10.59 22.21
CA HIS A 412 -25.82 10.11 23.49
C HIS A 412 -26.96 9.09 23.33
N ASP A 413 -26.78 8.08 22.47
CA ASP A 413 -27.78 7.05 22.18
C ASP A 413 -27.50 5.74 22.94
N GLU A 414 -28.25 5.52 24.03
CA GLU A 414 -28.14 4.31 24.86
C GLU A 414 -28.61 3.04 24.12
N VAL A 415 -29.54 3.13 23.18
CA VAL A 415 -30.04 1.98 22.42
C VAL A 415 -28.96 1.44 21.49
N LEU A 416 -28.18 2.33 20.88
CA LEU A 416 -26.99 1.91 20.10
C LEU A 416 -25.90 1.32 21.00
N GLN A 417 -25.75 1.80 22.23
CA GLN A 417 -24.81 1.21 23.20
C GLN A 417 -25.24 -0.20 23.63
N GLU A 418 -26.52 -0.49 23.75
CA GLU A 418 -27.01 -1.87 23.97
C GLU A 418 -26.61 -2.80 22.80
N LYS A 419 -26.67 -2.31 21.56
CA LYS A 419 -26.21 -3.09 20.39
C LYS A 419 -24.73 -3.43 20.45
N VAL A 420 -23.90 -2.56 21.05
CA VAL A 420 -22.46 -2.84 21.25
C VAL A 420 -22.26 -4.07 22.15
N VAL A 421 -23.08 -4.21 23.19
CA VAL A 421 -23.07 -5.39 24.06
C VAL A 421 -23.47 -6.65 23.29
N ASP A 422 -24.50 -6.56 22.43
CA ASP A 422 -24.93 -7.68 21.57
C ASP A 422 -23.81 -8.15 20.64
N ILE A 423 -22.97 -7.24 20.11
CA ILE A 423 -21.84 -7.61 19.26
C ILE A 423 -20.79 -8.40 20.05
N PHE A 424 -20.43 -7.91 21.23
CA PHE A 424 -19.46 -8.63 22.07
C PHE A 424 -20.01 -9.96 22.60
N ASN A 425 -21.32 -10.11 22.81
CA ASN A 425 -21.94 -11.39 23.15
C ASN A 425 -21.69 -12.47 22.09
N PHE A 426 -21.54 -12.10 20.81
CA PHE A 426 -21.13 -13.04 19.77
C PHE A 426 -19.65 -13.41 19.90
N GLU A 427 -18.75 -12.44 20.02
CA GLU A 427 -17.32 -12.71 20.13
C GLU A 427 -16.93 -13.46 21.41
N ASP A 428 -17.62 -13.20 22.53
CA ASP A 428 -17.37 -13.84 23.83
C ASP A 428 -17.52 -15.37 23.77
N GLN A 429 -18.31 -15.89 22.82
CA GLN A 429 -18.48 -17.34 22.61
C GLN A 429 -17.19 -18.03 22.15
N TYR A 430 -16.27 -17.27 21.58
CA TYR A 430 -14.98 -17.75 21.10
C TYR A 430 -13.84 -17.45 22.08
N PHE A 431 -14.11 -16.76 23.19
CA PHE A 431 -13.07 -16.44 24.15
C PHE A 431 -12.58 -17.69 24.88
N ASN A 432 -11.28 -17.97 24.77
CA ASN A 432 -10.65 -19.06 25.50
C ASN A 432 -10.13 -18.55 26.85
N GLU A 433 -10.87 -18.82 27.93
CA GLU A 433 -10.53 -18.36 29.28
C GLU A 433 -9.14 -18.83 29.77
N LYS A 434 -8.71 -20.04 29.37
CA LYS A 434 -7.39 -20.56 29.78
C LYS A 434 -6.25 -19.79 29.12
N MET A 435 -6.45 -19.40 27.86
CA MET A 435 -5.46 -18.65 27.09
C MET A 435 -5.56 -17.14 27.38
N GLY A 436 -6.76 -16.65 27.68
CA GLY A 436 -7.09 -15.22 27.75
C GLY A 436 -7.11 -14.55 26.37
N LEU A 437 -7.52 -15.28 25.33
CA LEU A 437 -7.43 -14.87 23.92
C LEU A 437 -8.68 -15.23 23.12
N TRP A 438 -8.88 -14.55 21.99
CA TRP A 438 -9.80 -14.96 20.93
C TRP A 438 -9.03 -15.54 19.75
N PRO A 439 -9.57 -16.57 19.06
CA PRO A 439 -8.94 -17.13 17.88
C PRO A 439 -9.09 -16.24 16.65
N ASP A 440 -8.12 -16.33 15.74
CA ASP A 440 -8.19 -15.77 14.39
C ASP A 440 -8.85 -16.77 13.45
N LEU A 441 -10.17 -16.60 13.25
CA LEU A 441 -11.01 -17.48 12.43
C LEU A 441 -10.63 -17.54 10.94
N ARG A 442 -9.69 -16.70 10.48
CA ARG A 442 -9.13 -16.77 9.11
C ARG A 442 -8.17 -17.95 8.96
N ILE A 443 -7.40 -18.22 10.01
CA ILE A 443 -6.34 -19.24 10.02
C ILE A 443 -6.71 -20.48 10.84
N GLY A 444 -7.78 -20.43 11.63
CA GLY A 444 -8.43 -21.60 12.23
C GLY A 444 -9.06 -21.32 13.60
N PRO A 445 -9.96 -22.20 14.07
CA PRO A 445 -10.71 -21.99 15.31
C PRO A 445 -9.86 -22.06 16.60
N ASP A 446 -8.68 -22.67 16.54
CA ASP A 446 -7.74 -22.80 17.66
C ASP A 446 -6.38 -22.12 17.38
N ARG A 447 -6.38 -21.14 16.48
CA ARG A 447 -5.18 -20.37 16.11
C ARG A 447 -5.34 -18.95 16.64
N TYR A 448 -4.31 -18.41 17.27
CA TYR A 448 -4.37 -17.12 17.97
C TYR A 448 -3.30 -16.18 17.42
N THR A 449 -3.60 -14.89 17.36
CA THR A 449 -2.63 -13.85 17.04
C THR A 449 -2.71 -12.74 18.08
N THR A 450 -1.63 -11.98 18.26
CA THR A 450 -1.57 -10.84 19.19
C THR A 450 -1.76 -9.49 18.50
N SER A 451 -1.92 -9.50 17.17
CA SER A 451 -2.01 -8.32 16.31
C SER A 451 -3.20 -7.40 16.62
N TRP A 452 -3.11 -6.14 16.20
CA TRP A 452 -4.25 -5.22 16.24
C TRP A 452 -5.33 -5.62 15.23
N CYS A 453 -4.93 -5.95 14.00
CA CYS A 453 -5.90 -6.19 12.93
C CYS A 453 -6.80 -7.40 13.17
N ASN A 454 -6.28 -8.51 13.73
CA ASN A 454 -7.03 -9.78 13.83
C ASN A 454 -6.75 -10.56 15.13
N GLY A 455 -6.24 -9.89 16.15
CA GLY A 455 -5.74 -10.55 17.35
C GLY A 455 -6.04 -9.82 18.64
N LEU A 456 -5.34 -10.25 19.69
CA LEU A 456 -5.52 -9.79 21.06
C LEU A 456 -5.58 -8.26 21.19
N ALA A 457 -4.61 -7.54 20.60
CA ALA A 457 -4.53 -6.09 20.75
C ALA A 457 -5.80 -5.40 20.22
N GLY A 458 -6.34 -5.87 19.09
CA GLY A 458 -7.56 -5.33 18.52
C GLY A 458 -8.79 -5.56 19.38
N HIS A 459 -8.95 -6.77 19.93
CA HIS A 459 -10.04 -7.07 20.86
C HIS A 459 -9.99 -6.22 22.13
N VAL A 460 -8.80 -6.09 22.70
CA VAL A 460 -8.58 -5.26 23.90
C VAL A 460 -8.90 -3.80 23.58
N GLN A 461 -8.40 -3.25 22.47
CA GLN A 461 -8.68 -1.87 22.07
C GLN A 461 -10.18 -1.58 21.94
N ALA A 462 -10.90 -2.45 21.23
CA ALA A 462 -12.35 -2.32 21.07
C ALA A 462 -13.07 -2.24 22.42
N ARG A 463 -12.71 -3.14 23.34
CA ARG A 463 -13.36 -3.26 24.64
C ARG A 463 -13.00 -2.17 25.62
N LEU A 464 -11.77 -1.65 25.57
CA LEU A 464 -11.36 -0.50 26.39
C LEU A 464 -12.15 0.74 26.00
N HIS A 465 -12.35 0.99 24.70
CA HIS A 465 -13.18 2.09 24.24
C HIS A 465 -14.66 1.94 24.65
N CYS A 466 -15.17 0.70 24.62
CA CYS A 466 -16.55 0.41 25.02
C CYS A 466 -16.71 0.14 26.53
N TYR A 467 -15.66 0.31 27.35
CA TYR A 467 -15.60 -0.25 28.71
C TYR A 467 -16.76 0.17 29.62
N GLY A 468 -17.24 1.41 29.45
CA GLY A 468 -18.36 1.97 30.20
C GLY A 468 -19.70 1.28 29.97
N VAL A 469 -19.90 0.67 28.79
CA VAL A 469 -21.17 0.02 28.41
C VAL A 469 -21.09 -1.51 28.54
N LEU A 470 -19.90 -2.07 28.76
CA LEU A 470 -19.72 -3.52 28.89
C LEU A 470 -20.44 -4.09 30.12
N THR A 471 -20.84 -5.35 30.03
CA THR A 471 -21.29 -6.12 31.20
C THR A 471 -20.14 -6.40 32.17
N SER A 472 -20.45 -6.80 33.41
CA SER A 472 -19.42 -7.19 34.38
C SER A 472 -18.53 -8.33 33.89
N ARG A 473 -19.12 -9.33 33.20
CA ARG A 473 -18.36 -10.44 32.62
C ARG A 473 -17.43 -9.96 31.50
N GLN A 474 -17.91 -9.08 30.63
CA GLN A 474 -17.11 -8.53 29.55
C GLN A 474 -15.95 -7.66 30.06
N ARG A 475 -16.15 -6.90 31.15
CA ARG A 475 -15.05 -6.18 31.81
C ARG A 475 -14.00 -7.14 32.38
N GLU A 476 -14.42 -8.24 32.99
CA GLU A 476 -13.51 -9.27 33.51
C GLU A 476 -12.67 -9.90 32.39
N ILE A 477 -13.33 -10.30 31.29
CA ILE A 477 -12.67 -10.80 30.08
C ILE A 477 -11.67 -9.78 29.52
N THR A 478 -12.06 -8.50 29.48
CA THR A 478 -11.21 -7.40 28.99
C THR A 478 -9.95 -7.25 29.85
N LEU A 479 -10.08 -7.32 31.18
CA LEU A 479 -8.94 -7.27 32.09
C LEU A 479 -7.99 -8.44 31.87
N MET A 480 -8.50 -9.67 31.80
CA MET A 480 -7.68 -10.86 31.52
C MET A 480 -6.92 -10.73 30.20
N ALA A 481 -7.60 -10.27 29.14
CA ALA A 481 -7.00 -10.09 27.82
C ALA A 481 -5.94 -8.97 27.81
N ALA A 482 -6.19 -7.86 28.50
CA ALA A 482 -5.23 -6.77 28.64
C ALA A 482 -3.96 -7.23 29.40
N GLU A 483 -4.12 -8.01 30.48
CA GLU A 483 -2.99 -8.58 31.20
C GLU A 483 -2.16 -9.53 30.34
N LYS A 484 -2.81 -10.35 29.49
CA LYS A 484 -2.10 -11.16 28.49
C LYS A 484 -1.36 -10.32 27.46
N LEU A 485 -1.91 -9.18 27.08
CA LEU A 485 -1.28 -8.29 26.09
C LEU A 485 0.04 -7.72 26.60
N MET A 486 0.15 -7.39 27.89
CA MET A 486 1.43 -6.97 28.50
C MET A 486 2.51 -8.03 28.34
N PHE A 487 2.16 -9.32 28.53
CA PHE A 487 3.12 -10.42 28.40
C PHE A 487 3.67 -10.55 26.97
N TYR A 488 2.80 -10.42 25.96
CA TYR A 488 3.20 -10.56 24.55
C TYR A 488 3.87 -9.31 23.96
N ALA A 489 3.80 -8.16 24.64
CA ALA A 489 4.31 -6.89 24.11
C ALA A 489 5.83 -6.92 23.81
N ALA A 490 6.59 -7.75 24.53
CA ALA A 490 8.04 -7.86 24.40
C ALA A 490 8.53 -8.93 23.39
N GLU A 491 7.64 -9.78 22.84
CA GLU A 491 8.03 -10.99 22.09
C GLU A 491 8.05 -10.80 20.56
N GLY A 492 7.82 -9.58 20.05
CA GLY A 492 7.65 -9.32 18.61
C GLY A 492 8.96 -9.18 17.82
N ASP A 493 8.97 -9.71 16.59
CA ASP A 493 10.00 -9.50 15.57
C ASP A 493 9.65 -8.40 14.53
N ASN A 494 8.54 -7.70 14.77
CA ASN A 494 7.91 -6.74 13.86
C ASN A 494 7.42 -5.53 14.67
N ASP A 495 7.77 -4.32 14.24
CA ASP A 495 7.43 -3.09 14.96
C ASP A 495 6.23 -2.36 14.36
N SER A 496 5.58 -2.86 13.32
CA SER A 496 4.44 -2.18 12.66
C SER A 496 3.24 -1.92 13.58
N LEU A 497 2.38 -0.98 13.17
CA LEU A 497 1.13 -0.68 13.87
C LEU A 497 0.06 -1.76 13.67
N CYS A 498 -0.04 -2.33 12.47
CA CYS A 498 -1.12 -3.27 12.16
C CYS A 498 -1.02 -4.60 12.92
N HIS A 499 0.18 -5.18 12.96
CA HIS A 499 0.41 -6.51 13.50
C HIS A 499 1.79 -6.66 14.15
N GLY A 500 2.34 -5.54 14.60
CA GLY A 500 3.59 -5.50 15.32
C GLY A 500 3.47 -4.78 16.67
N THR A 501 4.64 -4.59 17.26
CA THR A 501 4.81 -4.08 18.62
C THR A 501 4.23 -2.69 18.84
N LEU A 502 4.25 -1.78 17.84
CA LEU A 502 3.66 -0.45 18.00
C LEU A 502 2.13 -0.48 18.12
N GLY A 503 1.49 -1.46 17.45
CA GLY A 503 0.04 -1.68 17.62
C GLY A 503 -0.29 -2.00 19.07
N THR A 504 0.48 -2.90 19.66
CA THR A 504 0.36 -3.26 21.09
C THR A 504 0.60 -2.07 22.01
N VAL A 505 1.65 -1.28 21.76
CA VAL A 505 1.97 -0.07 22.55
C VAL A 505 0.80 0.90 22.61
N GLU A 506 0.14 1.17 21.49
CA GLU A 506 -1.01 2.08 21.45
C GLU A 506 -2.16 1.59 22.34
N VAL A 507 -2.42 0.28 22.34
CA VAL A 507 -3.46 -0.34 23.16
C VAL A 507 -3.10 -0.37 24.64
N LEU A 508 -1.83 -0.64 24.98
CA LEU A 508 -1.36 -0.61 26.37
C LEU A 508 -1.46 0.80 26.98
N ARG A 509 -1.13 1.85 26.20
CA ARG A 509 -1.30 3.24 26.66
C ARG A 509 -2.77 3.58 26.93
N GLU A 510 -3.68 3.09 26.10
CA GLU A 510 -5.13 3.21 26.33
C GLU A 510 -5.58 2.42 27.57
N ALA A 511 -5.07 1.19 27.75
CA ALA A 511 -5.35 0.35 28.91
C ALA A 511 -4.94 1.01 30.22
N ALA A 512 -3.76 1.66 30.25
CA ALA A 512 -3.28 2.39 31.43
C ALA A 512 -4.27 3.45 31.91
N ILE A 513 -4.90 4.16 30.97
CA ILE A 513 -5.86 5.23 31.25
C ILE A 513 -7.20 4.62 31.70
N VAL A 514 -7.77 3.72 30.90
CA VAL A 514 -9.12 3.18 31.12
C VAL A 514 -9.18 2.29 32.36
N LEU A 515 -8.18 1.44 32.56
CA LEU A 515 -8.09 0.51 33.70
C LEU A 515 -7.44 1.14 34.94
N LYS A 516 -6.89 2.36 34.81
CA LYS A 516 -6.23 3.11 35.89
C LYS A 516 -5.09 2.31 36.54
N ASP A 517 -4.32 1.61 35.73
CA ASP A 517 -3.20 0.78 36.17
C ASP A 517 -1.91 1.20 35.43
N PRO A 518 -0.93 1.78 36.15
CA PRO A 518 0.28 2.33 35.53
C PRO A 518 1.16 1.26 34.87
N ARG A 519 1.04 -0.02 35.27
CA ARG A 519 1.86 -1.12 34.72
C ARG A 519 1.77 -1.21 33.20
N PHE A 520 0.58 -0.93 32.63
CA PHE A 520 0.40 -0.93 31.18
C PHE A 520 1.23 0.16 30.48
N SER A 521 1.32 1.35 31.09
CA SER A 521 2.13 2.45 30.54
C SER A 521 3.62 2.21 30.69
N ASP A 522 4.04 1.56 31.78
CA ASP A 522 5.44 1.19 32.01
C ASP A 522 5.90 0.21 30.92
N VAL A 523 5.15 -0.87 30.68
CA VAL A 523 5.45 -1.84 29.61
C VAL A 523 5.46 -1.18 28.22
N ALA A 524 4.50 -0.30 27.94
CA ALA A 524 4.47 0.43 26.66
C ALA A 524 5.73 1.30 26.46
N SER A 525 6.23 1.91 27.53
CA SER A 525 7.43 2.76 27.49
C SER A 525 8.69 1.93 27.30
N ASP A 526 8.86 0.83 28.05
CA ASP A 526 9.98 -0.10 27.93
C ASP A 526 10.11 -0.64 26.50
N VAL A 527 8.99 -0.97 25.88
CA VAL A 527 8.93 -1.47 24.51
C VAL A 527 9.36 -0.41 23.49
N ILE A 528 8.90 0.83 23.63
CA ILE A 528 9.33 1.95 22.77
C ILE A 528 10.83 2.21 22.92
N ASP A 529 11.35 2.14 24.14
CA ASP A 529 12.77 2.30 24.43
C ASP A 529 13.58 1.18 23.80
N CYS A 530 13.12 -0.08 23.85
CA CYS A 530 13.74 -1.20 23.15
C CYS A 530 13.83 -0.98 21.64
N ILE A 531 12.75 -0.49 21.00
CA ILE A 531 12.76 -0.16 19.55
C ILE A 531 13.80 0.93 19.27
N SER A 532 13.82 1.98 20.11
CA SER A 532 14.72 3.12 19.95
C SER A 532 16.18 2.72 20.13
N GLN A 533 16.50 1.92 21.16
CA GLN A 533 17.84 1.43 21.46
C GLN A 533 18.38 0.45 20.43
N ARG A 534 17.51 -0.36 19.81
CA ARG A 534 17.90 -1.22 18.69
C ARG A 534 18.40 -0.41 17.49
N GLY A 535 17.96 0.84 17.35
CA GLY A 535 18.41 1.74 16.28
C GLY A 535 17.93 1.35 14.88
N VAL A 536 16.98 0.43 14.77
CA VAL A 536 16.49 -0.12 13.50
C VAL A 536 15.00 -0.45 13.61
N PHE A 537 14.20 0.02 12.63
CA PHE A 537 12.78 -0.31 12.50
C PHE A 537 12.60 -1.63 11.73
N ARG A 538 11.76 -2.52 12.26
CA ARG A 538 11.37 -3.78 11.62
C ARG A 538 9.97 -3.65 11.05
N SER A 539 9.87 -3.68 9.73
CA SER A 539 8.60 -3.51 9.04
C SER A 539 7.64 -4.67 9.28
N GLY A 540 6.34 -4.38 9.09
CA GLY A 540 5.26 -5.37 9.04
C GLY A 540 5.37 -6.36 7.88
N TRP A 541 6.22 -6.09 6.89
CA TRP A 541 6.53 -7.02 5.81
C TRP A 541 7.98 -7.46 5.89
N SER A 542 8.19 -8.76 6.07
CA SER A 542 9.52 -9.37 6.24
C SER A 542 10.47 -9.03 5.09
N THR A 543 9.93 -8.92 3.88
CA THR A 543 10.64 -8.66 2.62
C THR A 543 10.80 -7.17 2.28
N ASP A 544 10.14 -6.26 2.99
CA ASP A 544 10.18 -4.80 2.75
C ASP A 544 10.47 -4.04 4.04
N GLN A 545 11.67 -4.24 4.58
CA GLN A 545 12.12 -3.61 5.82
C GLN A 545 12.25 -2.07 5.74
N ALA A 546 12.17 -1.50 4.53
CA ALA A 546 12.19 -0.07 4.26
C ALA A 546 10.82 0.47 3.82
N ASN A 547 9.74 -0.20 4.20
CA ASN A 547 8.40 0.26 3.89
C ASN A 547 8.12 1.65 4.50
N PRO A 548 7.69 2.64 3.70
CA PRO A 548 7.45 3.99 4.20
C PRO A 548 6.05 4.17 4.82
N GLY A 549 5.13 3.23 4.62
CA GLY A 549 3.70 3.37 4.95
C GLY A 549 3.39 3.52 6.45
N VAL A 550 2.16 3.87 6.78
CA VAL A 550 1.74 4.11 8.18
C VAL A 550 1.50 2.82 8.93
N MET A 551 0.72 1.88 8.38
CA MET A 551 0.28 0.71 9.13
C MET A 551 1.33 -0.40 9.22
N VAL A 552 2.24 -0.48 8.24
CA VAL A 552 3.27 -1.51 8.13
C VAL A 552 4.70 -0.96 8.09
N GLY A 553 4.86 0.35 7.98
CA GLY A 553 6.14 1.01 7.72
C GLY A 553 6.56 2.01 8.79
N ILE A 554 7.67 2.69 8.52
CA ILE A 554 8.32 3.61 9.48
C ILE A 554 7.48 4.85 9.80
N SER A 555 6.59 5.28 8.91
CA SER A 555 5.68 6.40 9.20
C SER A 555 4.76 6.08 10.38
N GLY A 556 4.43 4.80 10.61
CA GLY A 556 3.71 4.37 11.80
C GLY A 556 4.45 4.67 13.10
N TYR A 557 5.76 4.43 13.12
CA TYR A 557 6.63 4.81 14.25
C TYR A 557 6.66 6.33 14.43
N GLY A 558 6.75 7.08 13.34
CA GLY A 558 6.63 8.53 13.34
C GLY A 558 5.30 9.02 13.95
N MET A 559 4.19 8.39 13.59
CA MET A 559 2.86 8.68 14.17
C MET A 559 2.80 8.38 15.67
N THR A 560 3.35 7.26 16.13
CA THR A 560 3.44 6.95 17.58
C THR A 560 4.25 8.02 18.31
N LYS A 561 5.40 8.45 17.76
CA LYS A 561 6.21 9.53 18.36
C LYS A 561 5.50 10.88 18.35
N LEU A 562 4.76 11.22 17.30
CA LEU A 562 3.89 12.42 17.27
C LEU A 562 2.86 12.39 18.40
N ARG A 563 2.24 11.24 18.66
CA ARG A 563 1.27 11.09 19.77
C ARG A 563 1.91 11.22 21.13
N MET A 564 3.15 10.76 21.28
CA MET A 564 3.92 10.94 22.52
C MET A 564 4.32 12.39 22.78
N LEU A 565 4.43 13.23 21.74
CA LEU A 565 4.64 14.69 21.92
C LEU A 565 3.43 15.42 22.51
N GLY A 566 2.25 14.80 22.57
CA GLY A 566 1.04 15.44 23.10
C GLY A 566 0.47 16.55 22.21
N VAL A 567 0.81 16.58 20.92
CA VAL A 567 0.37 17.62 19.95
C VAL A 567 -1.05 17.40 19.41
N GLY A 568 -1.86 16.56 20.06
CA GLY A 568 -3.19 16.21 19.58
C GLY A 568 -3.19 15.43 18.26
N ALA A 569 -2.15 14.61 18.03
CA ALA A 569 -2.10 13.69 16.89
C ALA A 569 -3.05 12.50 17.12
N ARG A 570 -3.77 12.10 16.07
CA ARG A 570 -4.72 10.98 16.10
C ARG A 570 -4.00 9.64 15.98
N SER A 571 -4.56 8.59 16.59
CA SER A 571 -4.07 7.23 16.43
C SER A 571 -4.38 6.73 15.02
N PRO A 572 -3.41 6.18 14.28
CA PRO A 572 -3.69 5.48 13.02
C PRO A 572 -4.56 4.24 13.18
N LEU A 573 -4.67 3.69 14.39
CA LEU A 573 -5.52 2.53 14.66
C LEU A 573 -7.00 2.89 14.78
N THR A 574 -7.32 4.09 15.28
CA THR A 574 -8.70 4.44 15.68
C THR A 574 -9.21 5.76 15.12
N PHE A 575 -8.33 6.56 14.49
CA PHE A 575 -8.57 7.95 14.09
C PHE A 575 -8.90 8.91 15.24
N MET A 576 -8.72 8.52 16.50
CA MET A 576 -9.03 9.35 17.68
C MET A 576 -7.78 9.87 18.38
N ILE A 577 -7.87 11.01 19.05
CA ILE A 577 -6.75 11.64 19.77
C ILE A 577 -6.43 10.88 21.07
N ALA A 578 -7.44 10.59 21.88
CA ALA A 578 -7.35 9.78 23.10
C ALA A 578 -8.75 9.29 23.49
N PRO A 579 -8.90 8.28 24.36
CA PRO A 579 -10.19 7.93 24.93
C PRO A 579 -10.78 9.15 25.65
N ARG A 580 -11.96 9.61 25.22
CA ARG A 580 -12.76 10.58 25.96
C ARG A 580 -13.54 9.78 27.02
N HIS A 581 -13.43 10.20 28.29
CA HIS A 581 -14.28 9.72 29.38
C HIS A 581 -15.52 10.60 29.51
#